data_AF-A0A7S2YZ79-F1
#
_entry.id   AF-A0A7S2YZ79-F1
#
_cell.length_a   1.000
_cell.length_b   1.000
_cell.length_c   1.000
_cell.angle_alpha   90.00
_cell.angle_beta   90.00
_cell.angle_gamma   90.00
#
_symmetry.space_group_name_H-M   'P 1'
#
loop_
_entity.id
_entity.type
_entity.pdbx_description
1 polymer ?
#
loop_
_entity_poly.entity_id
_entity_poly.type
_entity_poly.pdbx_seq_one_letter_code
_entity_poly.pdbx_strand_id
1 'polypeptide(L)'
;HVGRGVQRYNPSKLANGRKWLDVTIPLQFMAKADKLVLHSGISKHQLMGFCRPAASAGVFEGGHKLLVRYVYKSKAHQVVVSDLGAMNAPDASHRVEDAGAAEGIEKMAGEIVEEAAEEIITALL
;
A
#
# COMPACT_ATOMS: atom_id res chain seq x y z
N HIS A 1 -8.03 -33.21 -10.43
CA HIS A 1 -8.28 -32.35 -9.27
C HIS A 1 -6.96 -32.04 -8.58
N VAL A 2 -6.30 -30.95 -8.98
CA VAL A 2 -5.10 -30.43 -8.30
C VAL A 2 -5.40 -28.97 -8.03
N GLY A 3 -5.44 -28.62 -6.74
CA GLY A 3 -5.85 -27.30 -6.27
C GLY A 3 -5.03 -26.19 -6.92
N ARG A 4 -5.71 -25.14 -7.40
CA ARG A 4 -5.08 -23.87 -7.76
C ARG A 4 -4.36 -23.39 -6.52
N GLY A 5 -3.04 -23.55 -6.51
CA GLY A 5 -2.20 -23.07 -5.43
C GLY A 5 -2.42 -21.57 -5.28
N VAL A 6 -2.53 -21.12 -4.03
CA VAL A 6 -2.32 -19.72 -3.65
C VAL A 6 -1.09 -19.24 -4.43
N GLN A 7 -1.25 -18.21 -5.26
CA GLN A 7 -0.13 -17.51 -5.91
C GLN A 7 0.87 -17.20 -4.80
N ARG A 8 1.94 -17.99 -4.71
CA ARG A 8 2.96 -17.79 -3.70
C ARG A 8 3.53 -16.43 -3.99
N TYR A 9 3.49 -15.56 -2.98
CA TYR A 9 4.13 -14.26 -2.99
C TYR A 9 5.45 -14.35 -3.76
N ASN A 10 5.53 -13.66 -4.90
CA ASN A 10 6.68 -13.72 -5.76
C ASN A 10 7.70 -12.66 -5.31
N PRO A 11 8.82 -13.05 -4.66
CA PRO A 11 9.78 -12.09 -4.16
C PRO A 11 10.54 -11.39 -5.29
N SER A 12 10.46 -11.86 -6.54
CA SER A 12 11.03 -11.11 -7.68
C SER A 12 10.26 -9.81 -8.00
N LYS A 13 9.01 -9.63 -7.50
CA LYS A 13 8.34 -8.32 -7.47
C LYS A 13 9.01 -7.34 -6.49
N LEU A 14 9.75 -7.84 -5.50
CA LEU A 14 10.58 -7.03 -4.59
C LEU A 14 11.98 -6.72 -5.13
N ALA A 15 12.47 -7.57 -6.04
CA ALA A 15 13.76 -7.38 -6.71
C ALA A 15 13.66 -6.32 -7.81
N ASN A 16 13.10 -5.16 -7.48
CA ASN A 16 13.32 -3.95 -8.25
C ASN A 16 14.35 -3.15 -7.44
N GLY A 17 15.24 -2.38 -8.08
CA GLY A 17 16.14 -1.43 -7.38
C GLY A 17 15.43 -0.29 -6.64
N ARG A 18 14.23 -0.55 -6.11
CA ARG A 18 13.31 0.32 -5.42
C ARG A 18 13.53 0.17 -3.91
N LYS A 19 13.66 1.29 -3.22
CA LYS A 19 13.84 1.39 -1.76
C LYS A 19 12.57 1.04 -0.96
N TRP A 20 11.59 0.36 -1.55
CA TRP A 20 10.24 0.22 -1.00
C TRP A 20 9.76 -1.23 -1.08
N LEU A 21 9.14 -1.69 0.01
CA LEU A 21 8.37 -2.93 0.06
C LEU A 21 6.92 -2.63 -0.30
N ASP A 22 6.34 -3.37 -1.25
CA ASP A 22 4.92 -3.24 -1.56
C ASP A 22 4.08 -3.96 -0.50
N VAL A 23 3.17 -3.20 0.12
CA VAL A 23 2.24 -3.65 1.15
C VAL A 23 0.80 -3.26 0.81
N THR A 24 0.51 -3.02 -0.47
CA THR A 24 -0.81 -2.56 -0.93
C THR A 24 -1.93 -3.51 -0.50
N ILE A 25 -1.77 -4.81 -0.75
CA ILE A 25 -2.76 -5.82 -0.39
C ILE A 25 -2.99 -5.88 1.14
N PRO A 26 -1.95 -6.04 1.99
CA PRO A 26 -2.12 -5.92 3.44
C PRO A 26 -2.85 -4.65 3.88
N LEU A 27 -2.51 -3.51 3.30
CA LEU A 27 -3.10 -2.22 3.68
C LEU A 27 -4.59 -2.13 3.30
N GLN A 28 -5.00 -2.70 2.17
CA GLN A 28 -6.40 -2.78 1.75
C GLN A 28 -7.24 -3.61 2.73
N PHE A 29 -6.71 -4.72 3.26
CA PHE A 29 -7.41 -5.52 4.27
C PHE A 29 -7.60 -4.80 5.62
N MET A 30 -6.81 -3.75 5.89
CA MET A 30 -6.97 -2.91 7.08
C MET A 30 -8.02 -1.81 6.89
N ALA A 31 -8.42 -1.51 5.65
CA ALA A 31 -9.43 -0.51 5.38
C ALA A 31 -10.83 -1.06 5.73
N LYS A 32 -11.64 -0.26 6.42
CA LYS A 32 -13.00 -0.62 6.81
C LYS A 32 -13.93 0.58 6.64
N ALA A 33 -15.07 0.36 6.01
CA ALA A 33 -16.08 1.41 5.75
C ALA A 33 -15.47 2.68 5.13
N ASP A 34 -14.73 2.49 4.02
CA ASP A 34 -14.05 3.54 3.25
C ASP A 34 -13.01 4.36 4.04
N LYS A 35 -12.50 3.80 5.14
CA LYS A 35 -11.49 4.43 5.97
C LYS A 35 -10.32 3.50 6.23
N LEU A 36 -9.12 4.07 6.25
CA LEU A 36 -7.91 3.41 6.72
C LEU A 36 -7.42 4.14 7.97
N VAL A 37 -7.27 3.41 9.06
CA VAL A 37 -6.79 3.95 10.35
C VAL A 37 -5.58 3.17 10.80
N LEU A 38 -4.45 3.86 10.95
CA LEU A 38 -3.23 3.33 11.55
C LEU A 38 -2.99 4.04 12.87
N HIS A 39 -2.91 3.28 13.96
CA HIS A 39 -2.66 3.83 15.29
C HIS A 39 -1.17 4.14 15.51
N SER A 40 -0.89 5.20 16.27
CA SER A 40 0.45 5.51 16.74
C SER A 40 0.96 4.47 17.74
N GLY A 41 2.27 4.35 17.88
CA GLY A 41 2.90 3.48 18.88
C GLY A 41 2.94 1.99 18.50
N ILE A 42 2.30 1.60 17.39
CA ILE A 42 2.45 0.29 16.77
C ILE A 42 3.42 0.42 15.59
N SER A 43 4.51 -0.34 15.64
CA SER A 43 5.47 -0.40 14.53
C SER A 43 4.79 -0.96 13.29
N LYS A 44 5.08 -0.42 12.10
CA LYS A 44 4.47 -0.89 10.85
C LYS A 44 4.82 -2.35 10.58
N HIS A 45 5.97 -2.84 11.04
CA HIS A 45 6.33 -4.26 10.93
C HIS A 45 5.51 -5.21 11.79
N GLN A 46 4.77 -4.69 12.78
CA GLN A 46 3.85 -5.48 13.60
C GLN A 46 2.45 -5.54 12.98
N LEU A 47 2.20 -4.82 11.89
CA LEU A 47 0.93 -4.91 11.17
C LEU A 47 0.90 -6.22 10.37
N MET A 48 -0.29 -6.83 10.32
CA MET A 48 -0.50 -8.07 9.58
C MET A 48 -0.14 -7.89 8.09
N GLY A 49 0.69 -8.79 7.55
CA GLY A 49 1.15 -8.75 6.16
C GLY A 49 2.30 -7.77 5.88
N PHE A 50 2.76 -7.00 6.88
CA PHE A 50 3.97 -6.20 6.76
C PHE A 50 5.19 -7.04 7.15
N CYS A 51 6.33 -6.79 6.51
CA CYS A 51 7.60 -7.38 6.91
C CYS A 51 8.65 -6.29 7.14
N ARG A 52 9.72 -6.64 7.86
CA ARG A 52 10.87 -5.75 8.06
C ARG A 52 11.82 -5.84 6.86
N PRO A 53 12.08 -4.73 6.13
CA PRO A 53 13.08 -4.73 5.08
C PRO A 53 14.45 -5.13 5.64
N ALA A 54 15.06 -6.16 5.03
CA ALA A 54 16.33 -6.73 5.49
C ALA A 54 17.52 -5.75 5.38
N ALA A 55 17.42 -4.73 4.51
CA ALA A 55 18.43 -3.68 4.37
C ALA A 55 18.29 -2.62 5.49
N SER A 56 18.61 -2.99 6.73
CA SER A 56 18.69 -2.04 7.85
C SER A 56 19.85 -2.30 8.82
N ALA A 57 20.82 -3.15 8.43
CA ALA A 57 22.01 -3.38 9.24
C ALA A 57 22.84 -2.11 9.48
N GLY A 58 22.65 -1.06 8.66
CA GLY A 58 23.19 0.27 8.88
C GLY A 58 22.08 1.32 8.91
N VAL A 59 21.76 1.79 10.12
CA VAL A 59 21.15 3.09 10.48
C VAL A 59 20.51 3.86 9.31
N PHE A 60 19.22 3.62 9.05
CA PHE A 60 18.40 4.67 8.44
C PHE A 60 18.18 5.74 9.53
N GLU A 61 18.90 6.85 9.46
CA GLU A 61 18.55 8.05 10.22
C GLU A 61 17.11 8.45 9.84
N GLY A 62 16.16 8.18 10.74
CA GLY A 62 14.73 8.42 10.51
C GLY A 62 13.84 7.18 10.43
N GLY A 63 14.40 5.96 10.56
CA GLY A 63 13.66 4.71 10.67
C GLY A 63 12.89 4.31 9.40
N HIS A 64 12.12 3.23 9.50
CA HIS A 64 11.24 2.79 8.41
C HIS A 64 10.07 3.77 8.22
N LYS A 65 9.64 3.96 6.98
CA LYS A 65 8.52 4.84 6.63
C LYS A 65 7.55 4.11 5.70
N LEU A 66 6.27 4.45 5.80
CA LEU A 66 5.21 3.97 4.94
C LEU A 66 4.74 5.11 4.04
N LEU A 67 4.83 4.91 2.73
CA LEU A 67 4.21 5.78 1.74
C LEU A 67 2.83 5.21 1.41
N VAL A 68 1.78 6.00 1.59
CA VAL A 68 0.41 5.65 1.21
C VAL A 68 -0.07 6.59 0.13
N ARG A 69 -0.59 6.01 -0.95
CA ARG A 69 -1.24 6.72 -2.07
C ARG A 69 -2.63 6.14 -2.24
N TYR A 70 -3.62 7.01 -2.42
CA TYR A 70 -5.00 6.58 -2.54
C TYR A 70 -5.82 7.62 -3.31
N VAL A 71 -6.95 7.18 -3.86
CA VAL A 71 -7.95 8.04 -4.48
C VAL A 71 -9.17 8.07 -3.59
N TYR A 72 -9.66 9.27 -3.28
CA TYR A 72 -10.92 9.46 -2.56
C TYR A 72 -11.73 10.54 -3.26
N LYS A 73 -12.96 10.20 -3.64
CA LYS A 73 -13.86 11.08 -4.42
C LYS A 73 -13.17 11.67 -5.67
N SER A 74 -12.53 10.80 -6.44
CA SER A 74 -11.82 11.15 -7.69
C SER A 74 -10.71 12.18 -7.51
N LYS A 75 -10.06 12.19 -6.34
CA LYS A 75 -8.91 13.04 -6.06
C LYS A 75 -7.77 12.21 -5.54
N ALA A 76 -6.58 12.40 -6.10
CA ALA A 76 -5.34 11.81 -5.61
C ALA A 76 -4.90 12.36 -4.23
N HIS A 77 -4.45 11.45 -3.38
CA HIS A 77 -3.89 11.75 -2.07
C HIS A 77 -2.61 10.95 -1.84
N GLN A 78 -1.65 11.53 -1.11
CA GLN A 78 -0.38 10.93 -0.76
C GLN A 78 0.08 11.38 0.64
N VAL A 79 0.61 10.45 1.44
CA VAL A 79 1.26 10.76 2.72
C VAL A 79 2.41 9.81 3.00
N VAL A 80 3.44 10.32 3.69
CA VAL A 80 4.53 9.52 4.26
C VAL A 80 4.38 9.50 5.77
N VAL A 81 4.26 8.30 6.34
CA VAL A 81 4.05 8.06 7.76
C VAL A 81 5.30 7.40 8.35
N SER A 82 5.74 7.83 9.52
CA SER A 82 6.84 7.16 10.24
C SER A 82 6.42 5.79 10.77
N ASP A 83 7.40 4.96 11.14
CA ASP A 83 7.13 3.61 11.66
C ASP A 83 6.13 3.59 12.82
N LEU A 84 6.21 4.56 13.73
CA LEU A 84 5.32 4.68 14.89
C LEU A 84 4.23 5.74 14.73
N GLY A 85 4.17 6.40 13.58
CA GLY A 85 3.20 7.47 13.29
C GLY A 85 1.79 6.93 13.09
N ALA A 86 0.79 7.73 13.47
CA ALA A 86 -0.61 7.49 13.15
C ALA A 86 -0.95 8.00 11.74
N MET A 87 -2.03 7.46 11.17
CA MET A 87 -2.57 7.92 9.89
C MET A 87 -4.07 7.67 9.87
N ASN A 88 -4.84 8.63 9.35
CA ASN A 88 -6.23 8.43 8.98
C ASN A 88 -6.37 8.76 7.49
N ALA A 89 -7.06 7.91 6.73
CA ALA A 89 -7.54 8.24 5.40
C ALA A 89 -9.04 7.99 5.32
N PRO A 90 -9.81 8.84 4.62
CA PRO A 90 -9.33 10.03 3.90
C PRO A 90 -8.97 11.21 4.82
N ASP A 91 -7.97 11.99 4.44
CA ASP A 91 -7.58 13.24 5.09
C ASP A 91 -7.21 14.29 4.03
N ALA A 92 -7.80 15.48 4.12
CA ALA A 92 -7.61 16.54 3.14
C ALA A 92 -6.17 17.07 3.08
N SER A 93 -5.41 16.96 4.17
CA SER A 93 -3.99 17.33 4.21
C SER A 93 -3.11 16.41 3.35
N HIS A 94 -3.61 15.23 2.98
CA HIS A 94 -2.91 14.30 2.09
C HIS A 94 -3.13 14.65 0.62
N ARG A 95 -3.98 15.64 0.28
CA ARG A 95 -4.33 15.93 -1.11
C ARG A 95 -3.08 16.33 -1.92
N VAL A 96 -2.96 15.75 -3.11
CA VAL A 96 -1.89 16.09 -4.05
C VAL A 96 -2.37 17.24 -4.93
N GLU A 97 -1.65 18.37 -4.89
CA GLU A 97 -1.96 19.56 -5.70
C GLU A 97 -1.23 19.56 -7.05
N ASP A 98 -0.12 18.82 -7.16
CA ASP A 98 0.60 18.66 -8.43
C ASP A 98 -0.17 17.73 -9.38
N ALA A 99 -0.57 18.25 -10.54
CA ALA A 99 -1.45 17.56 -11.48
C ALA A 99 -0.81 16.29 -12.06
N GLY A 100 0.50 16.31 -12.37
CA GLY A 100 1.19 15.16 -12.93
C GLY A 100 1.34 14.02 -11.91
N ALA A 101 1.66 14.35 -10.66
CA ALA A 101 1.70 13.38 -9.57
C ALA A 101 0.30 12.83 -9.26
N ALA A 102 -0.74 13.67 -9.32
CA ALA A 102 -2.12 13.26 -9.12
C ALA A 102 -2.58 12.27 -10.21
N GLU A 103 -2.34 12.59 -11.48
CA GLU A 103 -2.67 11.73 -12.62
C GLU A 103 -1.96 10.36 -12.50
N GLY A 104 -0.69 10.34 -12.09
CA GLY A 104 0.04 9.10 -11.87
C GLY A 104 -0.56 8.21 -10.78
N ILE A 105 -1.09 8.80 -9.70
CA ILE A 105 -1.78 8.06 -8.62
C ILE A 105 -3.13 7.55 -9.10
N GLU A 106 -3.89 8.37 -9.82
CA GLU A 106 -5.21 8.00 -10.34
C GLU A 106 -5.12 6.87 -11.35
N LYS A 107 -4.13 6.92 -12.25
CA LYS A 107 -3.86 5.84 -13.20
C LYS A 107 -3.48 4.54 -12.48
N MET A 108 -2.57 4.59 -11.51
CA MET A 108 -2.18 3.42 -10.72
C MET A 108 -3.36 2.81 -9.97
N ALA A 109 -4.26 3.64 -9.43
CA ALA A 109 -5.47 3.16 -8.78
C ALA A 109 -6.42 2.48 -9.77
N GLY A 110 -6.55 3.00 -11.00
CA GLY A 110 -7.31 2.36 -12.07
C GLY A 110 -6.80 0.96 -12.42
N GLU A 111 -5.48 0.82 -12.63
CA GLU A 111 -4.85 -0.47 -12.94
C GLU A 111 -5.08 -1.53 -11.85
N ILE A 112 -5.02 -1.15 -10.57
CA ILE A 112 -5.28 -2.06 -9.44
C ILE A 112 -6.74 -2.53 -9.43
N VAL A 113 -7.69 -1.65 -9.76
CA VAL A 113 -9.11 -2.01 -9.82
C VAL A 113 -9.40 -2.95 -10.98
N GLU A 114 -8.76 -2.73 -12.14
CA GLU A 114 -8.88 -3.62 -13.30
C GLU A 114 -8.33 -5.02 -13.00
N GLU A 115 -7.11 -5.12 -12.43
CA GLU A 115 -6.51 -6.41 -12.01
C GLU A 115 -7.43 -7.15 -11.03
N ALA A 116 -7.96 -6.45 -10.01
CA ALA A 116 -8.88 -7.04 -9.04
C ALA A 116 -10.21 -7.49 -9.69
N ALA A 117 -10.76 -6.71 -10.63
CA ALA A 117 -11.99 -7.07 -11.33
C ALA A 117 -11.81 -8.32 -12.19
N GLU A 118 -10.69 -8.45 -12.91
CA GLU A 118 -10.37 -9.62 -13.71
C GLU A 118 -10.24 -10.89 -12.85
N GLU A 119 -9.62 -10.80 -11.69
CA GLU A 119 -9.51 -11.92 -10.75
C GLU A 119 -10.89 -12.36 -10.23
N ILE A 120 -11.78 -11.42 -9.89
CA ILE A 120 -13.14 -11.71 -9.43
C ILE A 120 -13.96 -12.37 -10.54
N ILE A 121 -13.95 -11.81 -11.75
CA ILE A 121 -14.68 -12.37 -12.90
C ILE A 121 -14.18 -13.79 -13.18
N THR A 122 -12.87 -14.00 -13.15
CA THR A 122 -12.25 -15.32 -13.34
C THR A 122 -12.60 -16.33 -12.24
N ALA A 123 -12.83 -15.86 -11.01
CA ALA A 123 -13.24 -16.73 -9.90
C ALA A 123 -14.73 -17.10 -9.96
N LEU A 124 -15.54 -16.36 -10.72
CA LEU A 124 -16.98 -16.56 -10.89
C LEU A 124 -17.37 -17.34 -12.17
N LEU A 125 -16.40 -17.59 -13.06
CA LEU A 125 -16.54 -18.39 -14.29
C LEU A 125 -15.90 -19.78 -14.13
#